data_AF-A0A8D8GSB3-F1
#
_entry.id   AF-A0A8D8GSB3-F1
#
_cell.length_a   1.000
_cell.length_b   1.000
_cell.length_c   1.000
_cell.angle_alpha   90.00
_cell.angle_beta   90.00
_cell.angle_gamma   90.00
#
_symmetry.space_group_name_H-M   'P 1'
#
loop_
_entity.id
_entity.type
_entity.pdbx_description
1 polymer ?
#
loop_
_entity_poly.entity_id
_entity_poly.type
_entity_poly.pdbx_seq_one_letter_code
_entity_poly.pdbx_strand_id
1 'polypeptide(L)'
;MLVPGHVVSLYVATSGYNGAALGSDEKEVVLLIYVIIDVQTNNIVGVKQFFVRPTNPIQQSQPQSLLNASSASQNNISSSNTSLDNQSLGSGTTTATASSANSVNNATSATTSSSLTAGSSLAPCENAISQEIPAIESLIASSGRPLEEVIEQFDAYTRSLKIDPHGANFRLVTDGQLPLRQCLHPEASAKDIQLPAYYWRFSDLRKEYVRCKAGDLARALVPLSDATKLHAMPRLPAALGSVAEIMQDLDLSTYQDSEIYTKEARDMVTIIQHMISLGHKFEANEIVNLSLEPGICSIDDEIDGTCIVRARGLPWQSSDQDIARFFRGLNVAKGGVALCLSPQGRRNGEALVRFVSQEHRDMALKRHKHHISNRYIEVYRASGEDFLAVAGGASNEAQAFLSKGAQVIIRMRGLPYDCTAKQVLEFFANGETSCSVLDGADG
;
A
#
# COMPACT_ATOMS: atom_id res chain seq x y z
N MET A 1 24.34 -17.53 12.96
CA MET A 1 23.61 -17.42 11.67
C MET A 1 24.64 -17.13 10.58
N LEU A 2 24.30 -17.30 9.29
CA LEU A 2 25.17 -16.79 8.22
C LEU A 2 24.96 -15.28 8.09
N VAL A 3 26.06 -14.53 8.03
CA VAL A 3 26.08 -13.11 7.65
C VAL A 3 25.82 -13.05 6.13
N PRO A 4 25.01 -12.11 5.61
CA PRO A 4 24.92 -11.92 4.16
C PRO A 4 26.32 -11.61 3.59
N GLY A 5 26.67 -12.21 2.45
CA GLY A 5 27.89 -11.89 1.73
C GLY A 5 27.75 -10.61 0.91
N HIS A 6 26.55 -10.37 0.37
CA HIS A 6 26.23 -9.20 -0.44
C HIS A 6 24.94 -8.53 0.06
N VAL A 7 25.01 -7.22 0.26
CA VAL A 7 23.86 -6.34 0.51
C VAL A 7 23.64 -5.50 -0.75
N VAL A 8 22.38 -5.35 -1.16
CA VAL A 8 21.99 -4.58 -2.35
C VAL A 8 21.05 -3.46 -1.93
N SER A 9 21.56 -2.24 -1.99
CA SER A 9 20.73 -1.04 -1.90
C SER A 9 19.81 -0.98 -3.12
N LEU A 10 18.50 -0.93 -2.90
CA LEU A 10 17.47 -0.81 -3.92
C LEU A 10 16.69 0.49 -3.72
N TYR A 11 16.91 1.43 -4.63
CA TYR A 11 16.13 2.66 -4.76
C TYR A 11 15.08 2.52 -5.87
N VAL A 12 13.87 3.02 -5.62
CA VAL A 12 12.71 2.91 -6.50
C VAL A 12 11.99 4.25 -6.57
N ALA A 13 11.75 4.77 -7.77
CA ALA A 13 10.89 5.94 -7.98
C ALA A 13 9.76 5.64 -8.97
N THR A 14 8.61 6.30 -8.79
CA THR A 14 7.43 6.18 -9.66
C THR A 14 7.23 7.41 -10.54
N SER A 15 6.37 7.26 -11.55
CA SER A 15 5.79 8.34 -12.36
C SER A 15 4.81 9.26 -11.60
N GLY A 16 4.73 9.13 -10.27
CA GLY A 16 3.78 9.82 -9.41
C GLY A 16 4.41 10.29 -8.10
N TYR A 17 3.74 10.01 -6.99
CA TYR A 17 4.24 10.34 -5.66
C TYR A 17 5.48 9.53 -5.27
N ASN A 18 6.36 10.19 -4.50
CA ASN A 18 7.61 9.64 -3.98
C ASN A 18 7.74 9.92 -2.47
N GLY A 19 8.83 9.49 -1.83
CA GLY A 19 9.04 9.66 -0.38
C GLY A 19 7.94 9.01 0.47
N ALA A 20 7.38 9.74 1.45
CA ALA A 20 6.36 9.21 2.36
C ALA A 20 5.02 8.81 1.66
N ALA A 21 4.79 9.30 0.43
CA ALA A 21 3.62 8.98 -0.38
C ALA A 21 3.93 8.01 -1.55
N LEU A 22 5.16 7.45 -1.60
CA LEU A 22 5.61 6.53 -2.65
C LEU A 22 4.60 5.39 -2.90
N GLY A 23 4.06 5.35 -4.13
CA GLY A 23 3.10 4.35 -4.60
C GLY A 23 1.65 4.47 -4.09
N SER A 24 1.25 5.56 -3.44
CA SER A 24 -0.15 5.73 -2.97
C SER A 24 -1.14 6.20 -4.02
N ASP A 25 -0.71 6.44 -5.26
CA ASP A 25 -1.47 7.03 -6.36
C ASP A 25 -1.62 6.11 -7.58
N GLU A 26 -1.36 4.81 -7.42
CA GLU A 26 -1.50 3.78 -8.47
C GLU A 26 -0.57 4.02 -9.68
N LYS A 27 0.44 4.89 -9.54
CA LYS A 27 1.43 5.23 -10.57
C LYS A 27 2.57 4.22 -10.62
N GLU A 28 2.96 3.85 -11.83
CA GLU A 28 3.95 2.82 -12.11
C GLU A 28 5.39 3.31 -11.84
N VAL A 29 6.26 2.37 -11.49
CA VAL A 29 7.71 2.51 -11.37
C VAL A 29 8.29 2.98 -12.71
N VAL A 30 9.23 3.92 -12.63
CA VAL A 30 9.97 4.45 -13.78
C VAL A 30 11.48 4.30 -13.66
N LEU A 31 11.98 4.08 -12.44
CA LEU A 31 13.41 4.05 -12.15
C LEU A 31 13.69 3.03 -11.05
N LEU A 32 14.62 2.12 -11.33
CA LEU A 32 15.18 1.16 -10.39
C LEU A 32 16.71 1.34 -10.37
N ILE A 33 17.27 1.64 -9.20
CA ILE A 33 18.73 1.72 -8.99
C ILE A 33 19.13 0.66 -7.98
N TYR A 34 20.04 -0.23 -8.41
CA TYR A 34 20.63 -1.29 -7.60
C TYR A 34 22.12 -0.98 -7.38
N VAL A 35 22.54 -0.94 -6.12
CA VAL A 35 23.97 -0.85 -5.74
C VAL A 35 24.33 -2.05 -4.87
N ILE A 36 25.21 -2.90 -5.38
CA ILE A 36 25.64 -4.16 -4.77
C ILE A 36 26.92 -3.90 -3.98
N ILE A 37 26.90 -4.21 -2.69
CA ILE A 37 27.99 -4.01 -1.73
C ILE A 37 28.41 -5.38 -1.17
N ASP A 38 29.69 -5.71 -1.25
CA ASP A 38 30.27 -6.87 -0.55
C ASP A 38 30.46 -6.53 0.93
N VAL A 39 29.89 -7.37 1.82
CA VAL A 39 29.81 -7.09 3.26
C VAL A 39 31.14 -7.34 3.99
N GLN A 40 32.04 -8.14 3.41
CA GLN A 40 33.33 -8.48 4.04
C GLN A 40 34.40 -7.39 3.81
N THR A 41 34.34 -6.74 2.66
CA THR A 41 35.28 -5.72 2.20
C THR A 41 34.69 -4.31 2.22
N ASN A 42 33.37 -4.19 2.41
CA ASN A 42 32.59 -2.95 2.38
C ASN A 42 32.69 -2.16 1.06
N ASN A 43 33.02 -2.83 -0.04
CA ASN A 43 33.17 -2.21 -1.37
C ASN A 43 31.93 -2.40 -2.24
N ILE A 44 31.68 -1.42 -3.10
CA ILE A 44 30.67 -1.54 -4.17
C ILE A 44 31.21 -2.48 -5.25
N VAL A 45 30.56 -3.63 -5.43
CA VAL A 45 30.87 -4.64 -6.45
C VAL A 45 30.20 -4.31 -7.78
N GLY A 46 29.06 -3.62 -7.74
CA GLY A 46 28.28 -3.32 -8.94
C GLY A 46 27.24 -2.23 -8.75
N VAL A 47 26.95 -1.50 -9.83
CA VAL A 47 25.89 -0.49 -9.91
C VAL A 47 25.11 -0.72 -11.20
N LYS A 48 23.78 -0.75 -11.09
CA LYS A 48 22.87 -0.71 -12.24
C LYS A 48 21.72 0.24 -12.02
N GLN A 49 21.49 1.07 -13.02
CA GLN A 49 20.32 1.93 -13.16
C GLN A 49 19.51 1.42 -14.33
N PHE A 50 18.21 1.26 -14.15
CA PHE A 50 17.26 0.82 -15.17
C PHE A 50 16.08 1.78 -15.21
N PHE A 51 15.75 2.26 -16.41
CA PHE A 51 14.50 2.98 -16.67
C PHE A 51 13.40 1.97 -17.00
N VAL A 52 12.29 2.06 -16.29
CA VAL A 52 11.09 1.25 -16.50
C VAL A 52 10.10 2.04 -17.34
N ARG A 53 9.50 1.41 -18.35
CA ARG A 53 8.48 2.00 -19.20
C ARG A 53 7.09 1.73 -18.57
N PRO A 54 6.34 2.78 -18.17
CA PRO A 54 4.97 2.60 -17.70
C PRO A 54 4.09 2.05 -18.83
N THR A 55 3.12 1.21 -18.47
CA THR A 55 2.15 0.62 -19.39
C THR A 55 0.92 1.53 -19.55
N ASN A 56 0.55 2.26 -18.49
CA ASN A 56 -0.43 3.32 -18.51
C ASN A 56 0.32 4.67 -18.64
N PRO A 57 0.24 5.36 -19.79
CA PRO A 57 0.95 6.64 -19.96
C PRO A 57 0.48 7.68 -18.94
N ILE A 58 1.38 8.61 -18.59
CA ILE A 58 1.21 9.55 -17.48
C ILE A 58 0.01 10.48 -17.71
N GLN A 59 -1.16 10.06 -17.24
CA GLN A 59 -2.30 10.95 -17.05
C GLN A 59 -1.93 11.96 -15.95
N GLN A 60 -1.57 13.17 -16.37
CA GLN A 60 -1.43 14.33 -15.51
C GLN A 60 -2.78 14.62 -14.86
N SER A 61 -2.90 14.38 -13.56
CA SER A 61 -4.03 14.84 -12.77
C SER A 61 -3.97 16.36 -12.66
N GLN A 62 -4.73 17.07 -13.50
CA GLN A 62 -4.87 18.53 -13.36
C GLN A 62 -5.35 18.86 -11.93
N PRO A 63 -4.72 19.82 -11.23
CA PRO A 63 -5.24 20.29 -9.96
C PRO A 63 -6.60 20.94 -10.19
N GLN A 64 -7.66 20.42 -9.56
CA GLN A 64 -9.01 20.97 -9.68
C GLN A 64 -9.13 22.29 -8.92
N SER A 65 -8.69 23.38 -9.55
CA SER A 65 -8.93 24.74 -9.07
C SER A 65 -10.41 25.09 -9.21
N LEU A 66 -11.15 25.04 -8.10
CA LEU A 66 -12.48 25.61 -7.97
C LEU A 66 -12.43 27.13 -8.22
N LEU A 67 -12.89 27.60 -9.38
CA LEU A 67 -13.41 28.96 -9.55
C LEU A 67 -14.44 29.01 -10.69
N ASN A 68 -15.68 29.35 -10.34
CA ASN A 68 -16.77 29.51 -11.30
C ASN A 68 -17.10 31.01 -11.43
N ALA A 69 -16.57 31.67 -12.47
CA ALA A 69 -16.77 33.10 -12.69
C ALA A 69 -16.89 33.45 -14.18
N SER A 70 -18.07 33.94 -14.54
CA SER A 70 -18.48 34.47 -15.83
C SER A 70 -17.52 35.48 -16.49
N SER A 71 -17.29 35.32 -17.79
CA SER A 71 -17.25 36.45 -18.75
C SER A 71 -17.78 35.98 -20.11
N ALA A 72 -18.25 36.90 -20.95
CA ALA A 72 -19.10 36.58 -22.10
C ALA A 72 -18.62 37.21 -23.41
N SER A 73 -18.91 36.54 -24.53
CA SER A 73 -19.11 37.24 -25.82
C SER A 73 -19.93 36.41 -26.82
N GLN A 74 -21.15 36.89 -27.05
CA GLN A 74 -21.80 37.05 -28.36
C GLN A 74 -21.62 35.96 -29.43
N ASN A 75 -22.75 35.36 -29.84
CA ASN A 75 -23.25 35.67 -31.18
C ASN A 75 -24.78 35.70 -31.21
N ASN A 76 -25.34 36.30 -32.27
CA ASN A 76 -26.72 36.78 -32.35
C ASN A 76 -27.49 36.10 -33.51
N ILE A 77 -28.82 36.32 -33.58
CA ILE A 77 -29.73 36.34 -34.77
C ILE A 77 -31.11 35.66 -34.52
N SER A 78 -32.05 36.53 -34.14
CA SER A 78 -33.45 36.66 -34.64
C SER A 78 -34.54 35.57 -34.49
N SER A 79 -35.71 36.07 -34.07
CA SER A 79 -37.03 36.02 -34.76
C SER A 79 -38.19 35.13 -34.25
N SER A 80 -39.34 35.83 -34.12
CA SER A 80 -40.74 35.39 -34.25
C SER A 80 -41.38 34.38 -33.29
N ASN A 81 -42.27 34.93 -32.44
CA ASN A 81 -43.67 34.55 -32.28
C ASN A 81 -44.05 33.06 -32.18
N THR A 82 -44.56 32.67 -31.01
CA THR A 82 -46.00 32.34 -30.90
C THR A 82 -46.51 32.57 -29.48
N SER A 83 -47.76 33.00 -29.37
CA SER A 83 -48.52 33.11 -28.12
C SER A 83 -49.23 31.80 -27.79
N LEU A 84 -49.49 31.53 -26.52
CA LEU A 84 -50.75 30.94 -26.05
C LEU A 84 -50.90 31.10 -24.52
N ASP A 85 -52.11 31.34 -24.06
CA ASP A 85 -52.46 31.62 -22.67
C ASP A 85 -52.55 30.35 -21.80
N ASN A 86 -52.40 30.48 -20.48
CA ASN A 86 -53.60 30.47 -19.63
C ASN A 86 -53.43 31.10 -18.23
N GLN A 87 -54.59 31.43 -17.66
CA GLN A 87 -54.95 31.93 -16.33
C GLN A 87 -54.96 30.80 -15.27
N SER A 88 -55.12 31.02 -13.95
CA SER A 88 -54.83 32.14 -13.02
C SER A 88 -55.11 31.65 -11.56
N LEU A 89 -55.21 32.58 -10.59
CA LEU A 89 -55.59 32.40 -9.16
C LEU A 89 -54.56 31.70 -8.25
N GLY A 90 -54.35 32.13 -6.99
CA GLY A 90 -54.79 33.40 -6.36
C GLY A 90 -54.84 33.36 -4.82
N SER A 91 -54.35 34.43 -4.16
CA SER A 91 -54.38 34.71 -2.69
C SER A 91 -53.68 33.69 -1.75
N GLY A 92 -53.11 34.04 -0.60
CA GLY A 92 -52.97 35.31 0.15
C GLY A 92 -52.56 34.99 1.62
N THR A 93 -52.23 35.88 2.57
CA THR A 93 -51.87 37.33 2.62
C THR A 93 -51.32 37.63 4.03
N THR A 94 -50.39 38.59 4.20
CA THR A 94 -49.90 39.18 5.51
C THR A 94 -49.22 38.24 6.53
N THR A 95 -48.39 38.66 7.51
CA THR A 95 -47.80 39.95 7.98
C THR A 95 -46.40 39.61 8.62
N ALA A 96 -45.31 40.39 8.53
CA ALA A 96 -44.99 41.70 9.17
C ALA A 96 -45.08 41.67 10.73
N THR A 97 -44.23 42.27 11.58
CA THR A 97 -43.03 43.17 11.49
C THR A 97 -42.43 43.30 12.93
N ALA A 98 -41.29 43.92 13.30
CA ALA A 98 -40.11 44.58 12.67
C ALA A 98 -38.99 44.77 13.73
N SER A 99 -37.74 45.08 13.31
CA SER A 99 -36.69 45.85 14.07
C SER A 99 -36.10 45.22 15.36
N SER A 100 -34.87 45.49 15.85
CA SER A 100 -33.92 46.63 15.74
C SER A 100 -32.46 46.10 15.84
N ALA A 101 -31.40 46.58 15.16
CA ALA A 101 -30.86 47.91 14.84
C ALA A 101 -29.79 48.45 15.83
N ASN A 102 -28.49 48.36 15.45
CA ASN A 102 -27.40 49.36 15.56
C ASN A 102 -26.04 48.71 15.12
N SER A 103 -25.08 49.31 14.39
CA SER A 103 -24.50 50.69 14.37
C SER A 103 -23.44 50.87 15.49
N VAL A 104 -22.20 51.38 15.31
CA VAL A 104 -21.47 52.00 14.16
C VAL A 104 -19.93 52.04 14.41
N ASN A 105 -19.15 52.10 13.32
CA ASN A 105 -17.72 52.44 13.11
C ASN A 105 -16.91 53.12 14.25
N ASN A 106 -15.58 52.85 14.29
CA ASN A 106 -14.58 53.86 13.89
C ASN A 106 -13.16 53.28 13.60
N ALA A 107 -12.24 54.10 13.10
CA ALA A 107 -10.85 53.74 12.77
C ALA A 107 -9.87 54.89 13.11
N THR A 108 -8.57 54.60 13.32
CA THR A 108 -7.38 55.27 12.71
C THR A 108 -6.00 54.97 13.38
N SER A 109 -4.98 54.80 12.53
CA SER A 109 -3.53 55.16 12.66
C SER A 109 -2.70 54.94 13.96
N ALA A 110 -1.86 53.89 13.92
CA ALA A 110 -0.39 53.93 13.73
C ALA A 110 0.66 54.19 14.86
N THR A 111 1.74 53.38 14.75
CA THR A 111 3.19 53.59 15.03
C THR A 111 3.84 53.13 16.36
N THR A 112 4.97 52.39 16.22
CA THR A 112 6.01 51.99 17.21
C THR A 112 5.60 51.16 18.45
N SER A 113 6.33 50.12 18.89
CA SER A 113 7.51 49.43 18.33
C SER A 113 7.80 48.07 19.01
N SER A 114 8.51 47.18 18.29
CA SER A 114 9.39 46.08 18.76
C SER A 114 8.85 44.90 19.61
N SER A 115 8.93 43.70 18.99
CA SER A 115 9.62 42.47 19.47
C SER A 115 8.81 41.17 19.61
N LEU A 116 9.54 40.05 19.44
CA LEU A 116 9.18 38.63 19.59
C LEU A 116 8.18 38.02 18.59
N THR A 117 8.73 37.27 17.63
CA THR A 117 8.02 36.44 16.64
C THR A 117 8.07 34.95 17.00
N ALA A 118 6.95 34.25 16.85
CA ALA A 118 6.90 32.78 16.89
C ALA A 118 5.71 32.27 16.05
N GLY A 119 5.89 31.14 15.35
CA GLY A 119 4.81 30.41 14.68
C GLY A 119 4.67 30.65 13.17
N SER A 120 5.57 30.07 12.36
CA SER A 120 5.32 29.80 10.95
C SER A 120 5.16 28.30 10.73
N SER A 121 3.97 27.85 10.31
CA SER A 121 3.70 26.45 9.98
C SER A 121 4.40 26.04 8.68
N LEU A 122 5.22 25.00 8.73
CA LEU A 122 5.81 24.39 7.54
C LEU A 122 4.72 23.68 6.72
N ALA A 123 4.45 24.19 5.52
CA ALA A 123 3.68 23.47 4.51
C ALA A 123 4.59 22.49 3.76
N PRO A 124 4.08 21.35 3.24
CA PRO A 124 4.87 20.42 2.43
C PRO A 124 5.36 21.06 1.12
N CYS A 125 6.60 20.77 0.72
CA CYS A 125 7.22 21.32 -0.49
C CYS A 125 6.82 20.55 -1.76
N GLU A 126 5.55 20.57 -2.15
CA GLU A 126 5.06 19.88 -3.36
C GLU A 126 5.66 20.42 -4.67
N ASN A 127 6.05 21.71 -4.71
CA ASN A 127 6.37 22.42 -5.96
C ASN A 127 7.76 22.14 -6.57
N ALA A 128 8.66 21.41 -5.91
CA ALA A 128 10.03 21.21 -6.41
C ALA A 128 10.15 20.04 -7.42
N ILE A 129 9.37 18.97 -7.23
CA ILE A 129 9.58 17.68 -7.93
C ILE A 129 9.06 17.71 -9.37
N SER A 130 8.02 18.51 -9.64
CA SER A 130 7.37 18.62 -10.95
C SER A 130 8.25 19.15 -12.08
N GLN A 131 9.48 19.61 -11.80
CA GLN A 131 10.41 20.17 -12.79
C GLN A 131 11.41 19.15 -13.37
N GLU A 132 11.67 18.03 -12.70
CA GLU A 132 12.63 17.01 -13.19
C GLU A 132 11.98 15.84 -13.96
N ILE A 133 10.65 15.68 -13.83
CA ILE A 133 9.88 14.66 -14.56
C ILE A 133 10.21 14.67 -16.09
N PRO A 134 10.31 15.83 -16.79
CA PRO A 134 10.63 15.86 -18.23
C PRO A 134 11.99 15.27 -18.60
N ALA A 135 12.98 15.31 -17.70
CA ALA A 135 14.30 14.71 -17.95
C ALA A 135 14.21 13.19 -17.90
N ILE A 136 13.50 12.65 -16.91
CA ILE A 136 13.20 11.22 -16.80
C ILE A 136 12.32 10.74 -17.96
N GLU A 137 11.29 11.50 -18.38
CA GLU A 137 10.45 11.16 -19.53
C GLU A 137 11.27 10.95 -20.82
N SER A 138 12.27 11.81 -21.07
CA SER A 138 13.19 11.67 -22.20
C SER A 138 14.05 10.39 -22.12
N LEU A 139 14.50 10.03 -20.92
CA LEU A 139 15.29 8.83 -20.66
C LEU A 139 14.44 7.55 -20.74
N ILE A 140 13.18 7.58 -20.31
CA ILE A 140 12.21 6.47 -20.51
C ILE A 140 11.90 6.30 -22.00
N ALA A 141 11.68 7.39 -22.73
CA ALA A 141 11.35 7.34 -24.17
C ALA A 141 12.51 6.76 -25.00
N SER A 142 13.76 7.03 -24.62
CA SER A 142 14.96 6.58 -25.33
C SER A 142 15.52 5.23 -24.85
N SER A 143 15.36 4.89 -23.56
CA SER A 143 16.03 3.72 -22.94
C SER A 143 15.16 2.86 -22.02
N GLY A 144 13.93 3.30 -21.70
CA GLY A 144 13.02 2.61 -20.79
C GLY A 144 12.50 1.28 -21.34
N ARG A 145 12.41 0.26 -20.48
CA ARG A 145 12.04 -1.12 -20.84
C ARG A 145 10.87 -1.65 -19.99
N PRO A 146 10.15 -2.71 -20.40
CA PRO A 146 9.13 -3.34 -19.55
C PRO A 146 9.71 -3.77 -18.19
N LEU A 147 8.90 -3.73 -17.13
CA LEU A 147 9.36 -4.06 -15.78
C LEU A 147 9.94 -5.48 -15.69
N GLU A 148 9.31 -6.45 -16.35
CA GLU A 148 9.77 -7.85 -16.41
C GLU A 148 11.19 -7.97 -16.97
N GLU A 149 11.45 -7.36 -18.13
CA GLU A 149 12.78 -7.33 -18.78
C GLU A 149 13.85 -6.66 -17.91
N VAL A 150 13.46 -5.68 -17.08
CA VAL A 150 14.37 -5.02 -16.12
C VAL A 150 14.70 -5.94 -14.94
N ILE A 151 13.73 -6.69 -14.43
CA ILE A 151 13.96 -7.71 -13.40
C ILE A 151 14.90 -8.80 -13.93
N GLU A 152 14.62 -9.34 -15.12
CA GLU A 152 15.49 -10.33 -15.79
C GLU A 152 16.91 -9.79 -16.03
N GLN A 153 17.07 -8.53 -16.43
CA GLN A 153 18.40 -7.93 -16.64
C GLN A 153 19.19 -7.75 -15.35
N PHE A 154 18.54 -7.40 -14.24
CA PHE A 154 19.22 -7.37 -12.95
C PHE A 154 19.64 -8.78 -12.51
N ASP A 155 18.78 -9.76 -12.74
CA ASP A 155 18.99 -11.18 -12.42
C ASP A 155 20.07 -11.83 -13.34
N ALA A 156 20.26 -11.33 -14.56
CA ALA A 156 21.40 -11.67 -15.42
C ALA A 156 22.70 -10.95 -14.96
N TYR A 157 22.59 -9.72 -14.46
CA TYR A 157 23.72 -8.92 -14.00
C TYR A 157 24.36 -9.50 -12.72
N THR A 158 23.57 -9.89 -11.72
CA THR A 158 24.08 -10.56 -10.50
C THR A 158 24.85 -11.83 -10.85
N ARG A 159 24.30 -12.68 -11.73
CA ARG A 159 24.97 -13.88 -12.25
C ARG A 159 26.27 -13.55 -12.98
N SER A 160 26.35 -12.45 -13.74
CA SER A 160 27.58 -11.98 -14.40
C SER A 160 28.70 -11.61 -13.40
N LEU A 161 28.33 -11.12 -12.21
CA LEU A 161 29.24 -10.86 -11.09
C LEU A 161 29.56 -12.11 -10.26
N LYS A 162 29.04 -13.29 -10.65
CA LYS A 162 29.11 -14.57 -9.90
C LYS A 162 28.40 -14.53 -8.54
N ILE A 163 27.41 -13.65 -8.40
CA ILE A 163 26.56 -13.54 -7.22
C ILE A 163 25.27 -14.33 -7.51
N ASP A 164 24.92 -15.27 -6.63
CA ASP A 164 23.61 -15.92 -6.64
C ASP A 164 22.61 -15.06 -5.85
N PRO A 165 21.59 -14.45 -6.49
CA PRO A 165 20.60 -13.63 -5.80
C PRO A 165 19.55 -14.46 -5.06
N HIS A 166 19.43 -15.76 -5.31
CA HIS A 166 18.52 -16.66 -4.60
C HIS A 166 19.15 -17.25 -3.32
N GLY A 167 20.48 -17.21 -3.20
CA GLY A 167 21.22 -17.71 -2.06
C GLY A 167 21.00 -16.87 -0.80
N ALA A 168 21.02 -17.51 0.38
CA ALA A 168 20.82 -16.87 1.68
C ALA A 168 21.84 -15.75 2.03
N ASN A 169 22.92 -15.65 1.23
CA ASN A 169 23.97 -14.65 1.33
C ASN A 169 23.63 -13.33 0.63
N PHE A 170 22.51 -13.23 -0.09
CA PHE A 170 22.03 -12.03 -0.77
C PHE A 170 20.94 -11.33 0.06
N ARG A 171 20.90 -9.98 0.04
CA ARG A 171 19.87 -9.21 0.75
C ARG A 171 19.56 -7.89 0.07
N LEU A 172 18.29 -7.61 -0.20
CA LEU A 172 17.83 -6.26 -0.57
C LEU A 172 17.73 -5.38 0.69
N VAL A 173 18.17 -4.13 0.58
CA VAL A 173 17.93 -3.04 1.55
C VAL A 173 17.19 -1.92 0.85
N THR A 174 16.11 -1.42 1.45
CA THR A 174 15.26 -0.35 0.86
C THR A 174 15.06 0.80 1.86
N ASP A 175 14.81 2.00 1.34
CA ASP A 175 14.41 3.14 2.18
C ASP A 175 12.97 2.95 2.68
N GLY A 176 12.83 2.45 3.90
CA GLY A 176 11.55 2.02 4.43
C GLY A 176 10.96 0.81 3.66
N GLN A 177 9.65 0.61 3.83
CA GLN A 177 8.93 -0.53 3.23
C GLN A 177 8.22 -0.24 1.91
N LEU A 178 7.97 1.04 1.61
CA LEU A 178 7.14 1.46 0.46
C LEU A 178 7.69 0.99 -0.91
N PRO A 179 9.01 1.03 -1.19
CA PRO A 179 9.58 0.62 -2.49
C PRO A 179 9.15 -0.77 -2.96
N LEU A 180 9.10 -1.73 -2.04
CA LEU A 180 8.65 -3.10 -2.35
C LEU A 180 7.16 -3.29 -2.08
N ARG A 181 6.65 -2.85 -0.93
CA ARG A 181 5.26 -3.16 -0.51
C ARG A 181 4.18 -2.35 -1.23
N GLN A 182 4.48 -1.14 -1.72
CA GLN A 182 3.50 -0.28 -2.42
C GLN A 182 3.78 -0.10 -3.91
N CYS A 183 5.02 -0.21 -4.37
CA CYS A 183 5.35 -0.10 -5.79
C CYS A 183 5.54 -1.47 -6.43
N LEU A 184 6.66 -2.15 -6.16
CA LEU A 184 7.08 -3.29 -6.96
C LEU A 184 6.13 -4.50 -6.87
N HIS A 185 5.67 -4.87 -5.67
CA HIS A 185 4.76 -6.01 -5.50
C HIS A 185 3.35 -5.77 -6.09
N PRO A 186 2.70 -4.61 -5.87
CA PRO A 186 1.45 -4.26 -6.56
C PRO A 186 1.59 -4.22 -8.08
N GLU A 187 2.58 -3.51 -8.62
CA GLU A 187 2.73 -3.35 -10.08
C GLU A 187 2.99 -4.69 -10.77
N ALA A 188 3.92 -5.50 -10.24
CA ALA A 188 4.17 -6.83 -10.79
C ALA A 188 2.91 -7.69 -10.77
N SER A 189 2.10 -7.61 -9.72
CA SER A 189 0.84 -8.35 -9.62
C SER A 189 -0.34 -7.76 -10.40
N ALA A 190 -0.23 -6.53 -10.90
CA ALA A 190 -1.16 -5.93 -11.87
C ALA A 190 -0.77 -6.26 -13.32
N LYS A 191 0.48 -6.66 -13.56
CA LYS A 191 1.04 -7.13 -14.84
C LYS A 191 1.22 -8.65 -14.92
N ASP A 192 0.76 -9.38 -13.89
CA ASP A 192 0.94 -10.82 -13.64
C ASP A 192 2.42 -11.33 -13.67
N ILE A 193 3.39 -10.42 -13.54
CA ILE A 193 4.84 -10.69 -13.48
C ILE A 193 5.20 -11.44 -12.18
N GLN A 194 5.94 -12.55 -12.30
CA GLN A 194 6.44 -13.31 -11.16
C GLN A 194 7.78 -12.77 -10.65
N LEU A 195 7.74 -11.90 -9.64
CA LEU A 195 8.96 -11.40 -8.98
C LEU A 195 9.77 -12.56 -8.35
N PRO A 196 11.09 -12.66 -8.61
CA PRO A 196 11.99 -13.60 -7.94
C PRO A 196 11.90 -13.59 -6.42
N ALA A 197 12.11 -14.74 -5.79
CA ALA A 197 11.89 -14.96 -4.35
C ALA A 197 12.68 -14.01 -3.42
N TYR A 198 13.80 -13.46 -3.88
CA TYR A 198 14.59 -12.49 -3.10
C TYR A 198 13.91 -11.12 -2.97
N TYR A 199 12.96 -10.75 -3.85
CA TYR A 199 12.12 -9.55 -3.64
C TYR A 199 11.08 -9.71 -2.52
N TRP A 200 10.90 -10.92 -1.99
CA TRP A 200 9.92 -11.20 -0.94
C TRP A 200 10.54 -11.04 0.47
N ARG A 201 11.85 -10.75 0.56
CA ARG A 201 12.60 -10.57 1.80
C ARG A 201 13.54 -9.38 1.70
N PHE A 202 13.42 -8.42 2.59
CA PHE A 202 14.24 -7.20 2.55
C PHE A 202 14.52 -6.63 3.93
N SER A 203 15.56 -5.80 4.01
CA SER A 203 15.93 -5.03 5.19
C SER A 203 15.43 -3.59 5.03
N ASP A 204 14.54 -3.13 5.91
CA ASP A 204 14.15 -1.72 6.00
C ASP A 204 15.30 -0.92 6.62
N LEU A 205 15.95 -0.06 5.82
CA LEU A 205 17.14 0.70 6.23
C LEU A 205 16.91 1.53 7.50
N ARG A 206 15.71 2.07 7.68
CA ARG A 206 15.36 2.96 8.81
C ARG A 206 15.17 2.14 10.09
N LYS A 207 14.57 0.95 9.98
CA LYS A 207 14.44 -0.01 11.10
C LYS A 207 15.78 -0.66 11.46
N GLU A 208 16.62 -0.97 10.47
CA GLU A 208 17.98 -1.49 10.68
C GLU A 208 18.88 -0.44 11.35
N TYR A 209 18.79 0.82 10.94
CA TYR A 209 19.52 1.93 11.55
C TYR A 209 19.24 2.08 13.06
N VAL A 210 17.97 2.03 13.46
CA VAL A 210 17.58 2.07 14.89
C VAL A 210 18.10 0.85 15.65
N ARG A 211 18.19 -0.34 15.03
CA ARG A 211 18.80 -1.52 15.66
C ARG A 211 20.31 -1.34 15.84
N CYS A 212 21.00 -0.84 14.82
CA CYS A 212 22.42 -0.52 14.86
C CYS A 212 22.74 0.48 16.00
N LYS A 213 22.01 1.61 16.09
CA LYS A 213 22.19 2.59 17.18
C LYS A 213 21.79 2.06 18.57
N ALA A 214 20.88 1.08 18.66
CA ALA A 214 20.53 0.42 19.92
C ALA A 214 21.48 -0.73 20.32
N GLY A 215 22.38 -1.15 19.42
CA GLY A 215 23.32 -2.25 19.58
C GLY A 215 22.68 -3.63 19.42
N ASP A 216 22.90 -4.28 18.27
CA ASP A 216 22.42 -5.64 17.92
C ASP A 216 22.59 -6.65 19.08
N LEU A 217 23.74 -6.60 19.76
CA LEU A 217 24.12 -7.53 20.81
C LEU A 217 23.16 -7.54 22.02
N ALA A 218 22.53 -6.40 22.33
CA ALA A 218 21.68 -6.25 23.51
C ALA A 218 20.35 -7.02 23.41
N ARG A 219 19.85 -7.26 22.19
CA ARG A 219 18.64 -8.06 21.94
C ARG A 219 18.92 -9.45 21.38
N ALA A 220 19.99 -9.63 20.60
CA ALA A 220 20.33 -10.92 20.00
C ALA A 220 20.75 -12.01 21.02
N LEU A 221 21.16 -11.63 22.23
CA LEU A 221 21.62 -12.55 23.28
C LEU A 221 20.52 -13.04 24.24
N VAL A 222 19.24 -12.72 24.02
CA VAL A 222 18.14 -13.26 24.86
C VAL A 222 17.74 -14.67 24.36
N PRO A 223 17.88 -15.74 25.16
CA PRO A 223 17.45 -17.07 24.75
C PRO A 223 15.93 -17.15 24.63
N LEU A 224 15.43 -18.05 23.77
CA LEU A 224 13.98 -18.24 23.54
C LEU A 224 13.20 -18.68 24.81
N SER A 225 13.86 -19.23 25.82
CA SER A 225 13.28 -19.50 27.14
C SER A 225 12.84 -18.23 27.89
N ASP A 226 13.43 -17.09 27.55
CA ASP A 226 13.35 -15.84 28.31
C ASP A 226 12.48 -14.80 27.58
N ALA A 227 11.47 -15.25 26.82
CA ALA A 227 10.55 -14.37 26.08
C ALA A 227 9.93 -13.27 26.95
N THR A 228 9.68 -13.53 28.23
CA THR A 228 9.21 -12.54 29.21
C THR A 228 10.16 -11.34 29.38
N LYS A 229 11.48 -11.53 29.19
CA LYS A 229 12.47 -10.43 29.23
C LYS A 229 12.40 -9.55 27.99
N LEU A 230 12.03 -10.08 26.82
CA LEU A 230 11.84 -9.29 25.60
C LEU A 230 10.68 -8.28 25.73
N HIS A 231 9.64 -8.63 26.50
CA HIS A 231 8.55 -7.70 26.86
C HIS A 231 8.96 -6.64 27.89
N ALA A 232 9.94 -6.93 28.75
CA ALA A 232 10.45 -6.00 29.77
C ALA A 232 11.56 -5.06 29.25
N MET A 233 12.17 -5.37 28.10
CA MET A 233 13.14 -4.49 27.46
C MET A 233 12.49 -3.20 26.93
N PRO A 234 13.21 -2.05 26.96
CA PRO A 234 12.74 -0.83 26.32
C PRO A 234 12.29 -1.09 24.88
N ARG A 235 11.17 -0.48 24.48
CA ARG A 235 10.80 -0.41 23.06
C ARG A 235 11.87 0.40 22.33
N LEU A 236 12.25 -0.05 21.14
CA LEU A 236 13.14 0.73 20.28
C LEU A 236 12.47 2.09 19.96
N PRO A 237 13.25 3.17 19.76
CA PRO A 237 12.73 4.42 19.22
C PRO A 237 11.94 4.20 17.92
N ALA A 238 11.07 5.14 17.59
CA ALA A 238 10.48 5.18 16.25
C ALA A 238 11.58 5.33 15.20
N ALA A 239 11.42 4.68 14.05
CA ALA A 239 12.32 4.87 12.91
C ALA A 239 12.21 6.31 12.39
N LEU A 240 13.33 6.87 11.94
CA LEU A 240 13.38 8.23 11.38
C LEU A 240 12.55 8.34 10.09
N GLY A 241 12.05 9.54 9.80
CA GLY A 241 11.11 9.83 8.72
C GLY A 241 11.71 9.76 7.31
N SER A 242 13.04 9.76 7.17
CA SER A 242 13.75 9.80 5.89
C SER A 242 15.23 9.37 6.00
N VAL A 243 15.83 9.02 4.86
CA VAL A 243 17.30 8.90 4.70
C VAL A 243 18.03 10.20 5.02
N ALA A 244 17.43 11.36 4.72
CA ALA A 244 18.03 12.67 5.02
C ALA A 244 18.20 12.91 6.54
N GLU A 245 17.22 12.51 7.35
CA GLU A 245 17.35 12.54 8.81
C GLU A 245 18.45 11.60 9.32
N ILE A 246 18.61 10.41 8.72
CA ILE A 246 19.68 9.47 9.08
C ILE A 246 21.07 10.03 8.74
N MET A 247 21.22 10.67 7.56
CA MET A 247 22.47 11.35 7.18
C MET A 247 22.83 12.47 8.18
N GLN A 248 21.84 13.26 8.62
CA GLN A 248 22.03 14.31 9.61
C GLN A 248 22.36 13.76 11.01
N ASP A 249 21.70 12.69 11.44
CA ASP A 249 21.88 12.03 12.74
C ASP A 249 23.15 11.13 12.81
N LEU A 250 23.89 11.02 11.70
CA LEU A 250 25.24 10.44 11.59
C LEU A 250 26.34 11.48 11.27
N ASP A 251 25.99 12.77 11.09
CA ASP A 251 26.90 13.84 10.64
C ASP A 251 27.65 13.49 9.33
N LEU A 252 26.94 12.84 8.39
CA LEU A 252 27.49 12.43 7.10
C LEU A 252 27.32 13.50 6.04
N SER A 253 28.36 13.73 5.24
CA SER A 253 28.34 14.65 4.10
C SER A 253 27.34 14.18 3.03
N THR A 254 26.25 14.92 2.86
CA THR A 254 25.30 14.69 1.76
C THR A 254 25.96 14.96 0.41
N TYR A 255 25.76 14.07 -0.56
CA TYR A 255 26.34 14.26 -1.89
C TYR A 255 25.59 15.38 -2.64
N GLN A 256 26.30 16.31 -3.27
CA GLN A 256 25.70 17.28 -4.19
C GLN A 256 25.76 16.73 -5.62
N ASP A 257 24.78 15.90 -5.96
CA ASP A 257 24.47 15.57 -7.35
C ASP A 257 23.31 16.45 -7.83
N SER A 258 23.23 16.67 -9.14
CA SER A 258 22.14 17.44 -9.76
C SER A 258 20.85 16.62 -9.82
N GLU A 259 20.94 15.29 -9.92
CA GLU A 259 19.79 14.39 -9.98
C GLU A 259 19.36 13.94 -8.58
N ILE A 260 18.13 14.29 -8.15
CA ILE A 260 17.60 14.00 -6.82
C ILE A 260 17.65 12.49 -6.51
N TYR A 261 17.20 11.66 -7.46
CA TYR A 261 17.12 10.20 -7.35
C TYR A 261 18.50 9.55 -7.16
N THR A 262 19.48 10.03 -7.93
CA THR A 262 20.87 9.56 -7.90
C THR A 262 21.56 9.98 -6.60
N LYS A 263 21.23 11.16 -6.06
CA LYS A 263 21.64 11.58 -4.72
C LYS A 263 21.04 10.68 -3.63
N GLU A 264 19.72 10.47 -3.61
CA GLU A 264 19.06 9.65 -2.57
C GLU A 264 19.59 8.20 -2.56
N ALA A 265 19.80 7.60 -3.74
CA ALA A 265 20.40 6.28 -3.85
C ALA A 265 21.85 6.21 -3.32
N ARG A 266 22.65 7.29 -3.44
CA ARG A 266 23.99 7.37 -2.85
C ARG A 266 23.98 7.65 -1.34
N ASP A 267 23.05 8.47 -0.84
CA ASP A 267 22.89 8.70 0.59
C ASP A 267 22.51 7.37 1.30
N MET A 268 21.60 6.57 0.72
CA MET A 268 21.31 5.21 1.18
C MET A 268 22.56 4.32 1.26
N VAL A 269 23.37 4.29 0.19
CA VAL A 269 24.61 3.49 0.13
C VAL A 269 25.63 3.95 1.18
N THR A 270 25.75 5.26 1.39
CA THR A 270 26.65 5.85 2.39
C THR A 270 26.27 5.41 3.81
N ILE A 271 24.97 5.42 4.14
CA ILE A 271 24.45 4.88 5.41
C ILE A 271 24.75 3.38 5.53
N ILE A 272 24.50 2.59 4.48
CA ILE A 272 24.74 1.14 4.51
C ILE A 272 26.22 0.83 4.73
N GLN A 273 27.14 1.49 4.02
CA GLN A 273 28.58 1.30 4.21
C GLN A 273 29.06 1.76 5.59
N HIS A 274 28.46 2.82 6.16
CA HIS A 274 28.72 3.23 7.54
C HIS A 274 28.25 2.17 8.55
N MET A 275 27.05 1.62 8.37
CA MET A 275 26.53 0.55 9.23
C MET A 275 27.36 -0.74 9.12
N ILE A 276 27.85 -1.11 7.93
CA ILE A 276 28.78 -2.23 7.73
C ILE A 276 30.11 -1.98 8.47
N SER A 277 30.65 -0.76 8.46
CA SER A 277 31.91 -0.47 9.19
C SER A 277 31.74 -0.46 10.71
N LEU A 278 30.53 -0.21 11.23
CA LEU A 278 30.15 -0.46 12.62
C LEU A 278 29.91 -1.96 12.94
N GLY A 279 29.97 -2.84 11.93
CA GLY A 279 29.75 -4.28 12.07
C GLY A 279 28.29 -4.74 11.99
N HIS A 280 27.37 -3.88 11.54
CA HIS A 280 25.96 -4.23 11.36
C HIS A 280 25.76 -5.27 10.26
N LYS A 281 24.92 -6.27 10.51
CA LYS A 281 24.79 -7.46 9.64
C LYS A 281 23.52 -7.51 8.80
N PHE A 282 22.66 -6.49 8.92
CA PHE A 282 21.37 -6.42 8.24
C PHE A 282 20.52 -7.70 8.44
N GLU A 283 20.47 -8.19 9.68
CA GLU A 283 19.75 -9.43 10.01
C GLU A 283 18.22 -9.25 10.06
N ALA A 284 17.69 -8.02 10.06
CA ALA A 284 16.25 -7.77 10.12
C ALA A 284 15.57 -7.98 8.77
N ASN A 285 14.77 -9.03 8.65
CA ASN A 285 14.01 -9.31 7.44
C ASN A 285 12.54 -8.87 7.63
N GLU A 286 12.14 -7.82 6.92
CA GLU A 286 10.76 -7.70 6.46
C GLU A 286 10.48 -8.82 5.44
N ILE A 287 9.28 -9.41 5.51
CA ILE A 287 8.86 -10.51 4.63
C ILE A 287 7.54 -10.14 3.98
N VAL A 288 7.41 -10.39 2.68
CA VAL A 288 6.17 -10.23 1.91
C VAL A 288 5.53 -11.61 1.71
N ASN A 289 4.38 -11.85 2.35
CA ASN A 289 3.63 -13.08 2.18
C ASN A 289 2.75 -12.97 0.94
N LEU A 290 2.99 -13.83 -0.06
CA LEU A 290 2.33 -13.76 -1.37
C LEU A 290 1.05 -14.59 -1.48
N SER A 291 0.91 -15.60 -0.62
CA SER A 291 -0.25 -16.50 -0.57
C SER A 291 -1.18 -16.08 0.56
N LEU A 292 -2.49 -16.00 0.28
CA LEU A 292 -3.50 -15.90 1.32
C LEU A 292 -3.67 -17.29 1.97
N GLU A 293 -3.30 -17.43 3.24
CA GLU A 293 -3.57 -18.66 3.99
C GLU A 293 -5.06 -18.75 4.37
N PRO A 294 -5.79 -19.81 3.95
CA PRO A 294 -7.14 -20.04 4.42
C PRO A 294 -7.14 -20.34 5.92
N GLY A 295 -8.17 -19.89 6.61
CA GLY A 295 -8.34 -20.07 8.04
C GLY A 295 -9.74 -19.67 8.48
N ILE A 296 -10.22 -20.36 9.51
CA ILE A 296 -11.44 -20.03 10.23
C ILE A 296 -11.03 -19.15 11.41
N CYS A 297 -11.77 -18.09 11.70
CA CYS A 297 -11.66 -17.36 12.97
C CYS A 297 -12.78 -17.79 13.91
N SER A 298 -12.47 -18.04 15.18
CA SER A 298 -13.52 -18.21 16.19
C SER A 298 -14.13 -16.86 16.56
N ILE A 299 -15.34 -16.88 17.12
CA ILE A 299 -15.92 -15.71 17.79
C ILE A 299 -15.12 -15.31 19.05
N ASP A 300 -14.41 -16.27 19.64
CA ASP A 300 -13.55 -16.12 20.83
C ASP A 300 -12.11 -15.69 20.51
N ASP A 301 -11.76 -15.46 19.22
CA ASP A 301 -10.42 -15.06 18.83
C ASP A 301 -10.13 -13.61 19.30
N GLU A 302 -9.07 -13.40 20.08
CA GLU A 302 -8.57 -12.05 20.37
C GLU A 302 -7.99 -11.41 19.10
N ILE A 303 -8.76 -10.52 18.47
CA ILE A 303 -8.36 -9.80 17.25
C ILE A 303 -8.00 -8.34 17.57
N ASP A 304 -6.75 -7.97 17.25
CA ASP A 304 -6.30 -6.58 17.26
C ASP A 304 -7.05 -5.73 16.23
N GLY A 305 -8.02 -4.95 16.71
CA GLY A 305 -8.78 -4.00 15.90
C GLY A 305 -7.96 -2.89 15.25
N THR A 306 -6.69 -2.67 15.66
CA THR A 306 -5.80 -1.74 14.96
C THR A 306 -5.27 -2.31 13.64
N CYS A 307 -5.37 -3.62 13.41
CA CYS A 307 -4.84 -4.31 12.23
C CYS A 307 -5.86 -4.47 11.07
N ILE A 308 -7.07 -3.89 11.15
CA ILE A 308 -8.18 -4.18 10.21
C ILE A 308 -8.56 -2.98 9.33
N VAL A 309 -8.91 -3.26 8.07
CA VAL A 309 -9.63 -2.36 7.15
C VAL A 309 -10.96 -2.96 6.68
N ARG A 310 -11.89 -2.10 6.26
CA ARG A 310 -13.06 -2.47 5.44
C ARG A 310 -12.84 -1.95 4.02
N ALA A 311 -12.95 -2.83 3.04
CA ALA A 311 -12.94 -2.51 1.61
C ALA A 311 -14.40 -2.48 1.08
N ARG A 312 -14.74 -1.48 0.28
CA ARG A 312 -16.07 -1.30 -0.35
C ARG A 312 -15.96 -1.06 -1.85
N GLY A 313 -17.04 -1.36 -2.58
CA GLY A 313 -17.15 -1.13 -4.02
C GLY A 313 -16.67 -2.29 -4.89
N LEU A 314 -16.24 -3.40 -4.25
CA LEU A 314 -15.73 -4.62 -4.89
C LEU A 314 -16.72 -5.14 -5.95
N PRO A 315 -16.25 -5.57 -7.14
CA PRO A 315 -17.06 -6.33 -8.08
C PRO A 315 -17.75 -7.52 -7.40
N TRP A 316 -19.03 -7.80 -7.70
CA TRP A 316 -19.76 -8.90 -7.04
C TRP A 316 -19.14 -10.29 -7.28
N GLN A 317 -18.38 -10.44 -8.36
CA GLN A 317 -17.66 -11.68 -8.70
C GLN A 317 -16.33 -11.86 -7.94
N SER A 318 -15.80 -10.81 -7.29
CA SER A 318 -14.51 -10.84 -6.57
C SER A 318 -14.44 -11.95 -5.53
N SER A 319 -13.33 -12.67 -5.56
CA SER A 319 -12.91 -13.65 -4.56
C SER A 319 -12.11 -13.00 -3.42
N ASP A 320 -11.85 -13.80 -2.39
CA ASP A 320 -10.82 -13.56 -1.38
C ASP A 320 -9.42 -13.39 -2.01
N GLN A 321 -9.10 -14.16 -3.06
CA GLN A 321 -7.84 -14.05 -3.80
C GLN A 321 -7.71 -12.73 -4.58
N ASP A 322 -8.80 -12.18 -5.12
CA ASP A 322 -8.79 -10.86 -5.77
C ASP A 322 -8.54 -9.73 -4.77
N ILE A 323 -9.04 -9.88 -3.54
CA ILE A 323 -8.79 -8.95 -2.43
C ILE A 323 -7.33 -9.08 -1.94
N ALA A 324 -6.80 -10.30 -1.87
CA ALA A 324 -5.38 -10.51 -1.57
C ALA A 324 -4.46 -9.97 -2.68
N ARG A 325 -4.87 -10.07 -3.96
CA ARG A 325 -4.19 -9.43 -5.10
C ARG A 325 -4.22 -7.90 -4.98
N PHE A 326 -5.38 -7.31 -4.65
CA PHE A 326 -5.50 -5.86 -4.41
C PHE A 326 -4.61 -5.38 -3.24
N PHE A 327 -4.43 -6.18 -2.19
CA PHE A 327 -3.54 -5.90 -1.06
C PHE A 327 -2.13 -6.51 -1.18
N ARG A 328 -1.70 -6.95 -2.38
CA ARG A 328 -0.37 -7.51 -2.63
C ARG A 328 0.75 -6.62 -2.10
N GLY A 329 1.79 -7.21 -1.52
CA GLY A 329 2.85 -6.49 -0.82
C GLY A 329 2.61 -6.32 0.69
N LEU A 330 1.34 -6.42 1.13
CA LEU A 330 0.94 -6.32 2.53
C LEU A 330 0.52 -7.69 3.05
N ASN A 331 1.12 -8.14 4.16
CA ASN A 331 0.81 -9.47 4.69
C ASN A 331 -0.56 -9.44 5.39
N VAL A 332 -1.57 -10.01 4.72
CA VAL A 332 -2.85 -10.40 5.30
C VAL A 332 -2.60 -11.55 6.30
N ALA A 333 -3.34 -11.57 7.41
CA ALA A 333 -3.25 -12.66 8.38
C ALA A 333 -3.94 -13.94 7.86
N LYS A 334 -3.64 -15.09 8.45
CA LYS A 334 -4.37 -16.35 8.18
C LYS A 334 -5.87 -16.17 8.46
N GLY A 335 -6.72 -16.62 7.53
CA GLY A 335 -8.17 -16.38 7.58
C GLY A 335 -8.56 -14.90 7.49
N GLY A 336 -7.62 -14.02 7.13
CA GLY A 336 -7.75 -12.57 7.29
C GLY A 336 -8.61 -11.85 6.26
N VAL A 337 -9.41 -12.54 5.44
CA VAL A 337 -10.35 -11.93 4.48
C VAL A 337 -11.76 -12.43 4.75
N ALA A 338 -12.63 -11.55 5.24
CA ALA A 338 -14.03 -11.84 5.52
C ALA A 338 -14.93 -11.12 4.51
N LEU A 339 -15.58 -11.87 3.61
CA LEU A 339 -16.50 -11.32 2.61
C LEU A 339 -17.85 -10.97 3.26
N CYS A 340 -18.29 -9.72 3.16
CA CYS A 340 -19.59 -9.33 3.69
C CYS A 340 -20.72 -9.93 2.84
N LEU A 341 -21.61 -10.69 3.48
CA LEU A 341 -22.78 -11.30 2.86
C LEU A 341 -24.07 -10.60 3.29
N SER A 342 -25.03 -10.47 2.37
CA SER A 342 -26.42 -10.12 2.68
C SER A 342 -27.11 -11.25 3.46
N PRO A 343 -28.26 -10.99 4.13
CA PRO A 343 -29.03 -12.04 4.82
C PRO A 343 -29.46 -13.21 3.93
N GLN A 344 -29.49 -13.05 2.61
CA GLN A 344 -29.78 -14.10 1.63
C GLN A 344 -28.52 -14.86 1.17
N GLY A 345 -27.36 -14.60 1.78
CA GLY A 345 -26.05 -15.15 1.42
C GLY A 345 -25.59 -14.73 0.01
N ARG A 346 -25.68 -13.44 -0.32
CA ARG A 346 -25.12 -12.84 -1.54
C ARG A 346 -23.98 -11.88 -1.15
N ARG A 347 -22.87 -11.87 -1.89
CA ARG A 347 -21.76 -10.93 -1.66
C ARG A 347 -22.25 -9.48 -1.79
N ASN A 348 -21.94 -8.62 -0.81
CA ASN A 348 -22.43 -7.24 -0.75
C ASN A 348 -21.57 -6.24 -1.57
N GLY A 349 -20.44 -6.67 -2.14
CA GLY A 349 -19.43 -5.76 -2.69
C GLY A 349 -18.59 -5.08 -1.59
N GLU A 350 -18.58 -5.65 -0.38
CA GLU A 350 -17.73 -5.25 0.74
C GLU A 350 -16.98 -6.45 1.32
N ALA A 351 -15.84 -6.19 1.96
CA ALA A 351 -15.09 -7.16 2.74
C ALA A 351 -14.36 -6.48 3.90
N LEU A 352 -14.01 -7.25 4.93
CA LEU A 352 -13.09 -6.84 5.99
C LEU A 352 -11.77 -7.62 5.82
N VAL A 353 -10.64 -6.92 6.00
CA VAL A 353 -9.30 -7.49 5.83
C VAL A 353 -8.45 -7.21 7.06
N ARG A 354 -7.98 -8.29 7.70
CA ARG A 354 -7.11 -8.30 8.87
C ARG A 354 -5.67 -8.54 8.41
N PHE A 355 -4.79 -7.56 8.64
CA PHE A 355 -3.36 -7.70 8.40
C PHE A 355 -2.62 -8.27 9.62
N VAL A 356 -1.37 -8.70 9.44
CA VAL A 356 -0.50 -9.15 10.55
C VAL A 356 0.05 -7.99 11.41
N SER A 357 -0.13 -6.74 10.99
CA SER A 357 0.38 -5.57 11.72
C SER A 357 -0.41 -4.29 11.39
N GLN A 358 -0.43 -3.35 12.35
CA GLN A 358 -1.01 -2.02 12.15
C GLN A 358 -0.31 -1.26 11.01
N GLU A 359 0.99 -1.47 10.83
CA GLU A 359 1.78 -0.83 9.77
C GLU A 359 1.32 -1.27 8.37
N HIS A 360 0.94 -2.55 8.21
CA HIS A 360 0.31 -3.04 6.98
C HIS A 360 -1.11 -2.49 6.81
N ARG A 361 -1.89 -2.36 7.89
CA ARG A 361 -3.21 -1.70 7.88
C ARG A 361 -3.09 -0.25 7.41
N ASP A 362 -2.16 0.53 7.97
CA ASP A 362 -1.96 1.93 7.60
C ASP A 362 -1.36 2.10 6.18
N MET A 363 -0.62 1.11 5.66
CA MET A 363 -0.30 1.03 4.23
C MET A 363 -1.50 0.66 3.35
N ALA A 364 -2.41 -0.21 3.81
CA ALA A 364 -3.62 -0.58 3.08
C ALA A 364 -4.58 0.61 2.90
N LEU A 365 -4.67 1.51 3.90
CA LEU A 365 -5.43 2.76 3.80
C LEU A 365 -4.93 3.68 2.68
N LYS A 366 -3.64 3.60 2.30
CA LYS A 366 -3.09 4.35 1.15
C LYS A 366 -3.59 3.85 -0.22
N ARG A 367 -4.33 2.74 -0.27
CA ARG A 367 -4.96 2.21 -1.50
C ARG A 367 -6.43 2.61 -1.66
N HIS A 368 -6.88 3.59 -0.87
CA HIS A 368 -8.22 4.17 -1.02
C HIS A 368 -8.37 4.80 -2.42
N LYS A 369 -9.36 4.33 -3.19
CA LYS A 369 -9.65 4.63 -4.62
C LYS A 369 -8.72 3.99 -5.65
N HIS A 370 -7.82 3.06 -5.27
CA HIS A 370 -7.17 2.17 -6.24
C HIS A 370 -8.20 1.19 -6.84
N HIS A 371 -7.88 0.56 -7.98
CA HIS A 371 -8.88 -0.17 -8.77
C HIS A 371 -8.81 -1.69 -8.62
N ILE A 372 -9.99 -2.33 -8.70
CA ILE A 372 -10.14 -3.74 -9.10
C ILE A 372 -10.98 -3.76 -10.38
N SER A 373 -10.36 -4.17 -11.48
CA SER A 373 -10.95 -4.15 -12.82
C SER A 373 -11.46 -2.75 -13.22
N ASN A 374 -12.77 -2.50 -13.15
CA ASN A 374 -13.40 -1.22 -13.48
C ASN A 374 -14.08 -0.54 -12.27
N ARG A 375 -13.71 -0.96 -11.04
CA ARG A 375 -14.25 -0.44 -9.78
C ARG A 375 -13.13 0.17 -8.95
N TYR A 376 -13.24 1.45 -8.60
CA TYR A 376 -12.45 2.01 -7.51
C TYR A 376 -12.90 1.36 -6.19
N ILE A 377 -11.95 1.08 -5.31
CA ILE A 377 -12.20 0.45 -4.01
C ILE A 377 -12.03 1.48 -2.89
N GLU A 378 -13.06 1.70 -2.09
CA GLU A 378 -12.96 2.54 -0.91
C GLU A 378 -12.39 1.72 0.24
N VAL A 379 -11.21 2.10 0.75
CA VAL A 379 -10.59 1.47 1.92
C VAL A 379 -10.77 2.38 3.15
N TYR A 380 -11.23 1.81 4.26
CA TYR A 380 -11.48 2.50 5.53
C TYR A 380 -10.97 1.69 6.72
N ARG A 381 -10.76 2.32 7.89
CA ARG A 381 -10.52 1.61 9.16
C ARG A 381 -11.80 0.89 9.61
N ALA A 382 -11.67 -0.24 10.31
CA ALA A 382 -12.76 -0.99 10.92
C ALA A 382 -12.33 -1.59 12.27
N SER A 383 -13.27 -2.11 13.06
CA SER A 383 -13.00 -2.69 14.38
C SER A 383 -12.75 -4.20 14.33
N GLY A 384 -12.22 -4.76 15.44
CA GLY A 384 -12.16 -6.22 15.64
C GLY A 384 -13.56 -6.85 15.72
N GLU A 385 -14.51 -6.14 16.33
CA GLU A 385 -15.91 -6.55 16.45
C GLU A 385 -16.59 -6.66 15.08
N ASP A 386 -16.38 -5.67 14.19
CA ASP A 386 -16.86 -5.71 12.79
C ASP A 386 -16.33 -6.95 12.06
N PHE A 387 -15.05 -7.27 12.25
CA PHE A 387 -14.42 -8.44 11.64
C PHE A 387 -15.00 -9.74 12.20
N LEU A 388 -15.07 -9.90 13.52
CA LEU A 388 -15.61 -11.10 14.18
C LEU A 388 -17.07 -11.36 13.79
N ALA A 389 -17.90 -10.31 13.73
CA ALA A 389 -19.32 -10.42 13.35
C ALA A 389 -19.53 -10.91 11.90
N VAL A 390 -18.56 -10.71 11.00
CA VAL A 390 -18.61 -11.20 9.61
C VAL A 390 -17.83 -12.51 9.43
N ALA A 391 -16.71 -12.70 10.13
CA ALA A 391 -15.81 -13.83 9.98
C ALA A 391 -16.23 -15.07 10.79
N GLY A 392 -16.73 -14.90 12.02
CA GLY A 392 -17.28 -15.99 12.82
C GLY A 392 -18.63 -16.50 12.28
N GLY A 393 -19.33 -15.65 11.53
CA GLY A 393 -20.57 -15.98 10.83
C GLY A 393 -21.82 -15.94 11.71
N ALA A 394 -22.99 -15.82 11.06
CA ALA A 394 -24.30 -15.75 11.72
C ALA A 394 -25.04 -17.10 11.74
N SER A 395 -24.37 -18.21 11.43
CA SER A 395 -24.99 -19.53 11.31
C SER A 395 -24.18 -20.58 12.06
N ASN A 396 -24.65 -20.93 13.26
CA ASN A 396 -24.04 -21.95 14.13
C ASN A 396 -23.83 -23.29 13.39
N GLU A 397 -24.68 -23.62 12.42
CA GLU A 397 -24.52 -24.79 11.55
C GLU A 397 -23.19 -24.75 10.78
N ALA A 398 -22.87 -23.65 10.10
CA ALA A 398 -21.63 -23.50 9.35
C ALA A 398 -20.40 -23.61 10.27
N GLN A 399 -20.46 -22.99 11.47
CA GLN A 399 -19.40 -23.11 12.47
C GLN A 399 -19.24 -24.56 12.97
N ALA A 400 -20.34 -25.30 13.13
CA ALA A 400 -20.34 -26.71 13.52
C ALA A 400 -19.86 -27.66 12.41
N PHE A 401 -20.12 -27.36 11.13
CA PHE A 401 -19.55 -28.12 10.01
C PHE A 401 -18.05 -27.86 9.84
N LEU A 402 -17.61 -26.61 9.98
CA LEU A 402 -16.19 -26.24 9.94
C LEU A 402 -15.40 -26.86 11.12
N SER A 403 -15.98 -26.95 12.33
CA SER A 403 -15.31 -27.56 13.49
C SER A 403 -15.10 -29.09 13.38
N LYS A 404 -15.82 -29.78 12.49
CA LYS A 404 -15.56 -31.19 12.12
C LYS A 404 -14.28 -31.38 11.30
N GLY A 405 -13.62 -30.30 10.85
CA GLY A 405 -12.46 -30.34 9.98
C GLY A 405 -12.75 -30.04 8.50
N ALA A 406 -13.97 -29.59 8.15
CA ALA A 406 -14.24 -29.03 6.84
C ALA A 406 -13.43 -27.74 6.64
N GLN A 407 -12.67 -27.64 5.55
CA GLN A 407 -11.85 -26.45 5.26
C GLN A 407 -12.61 -25.37 4.49
N VAL A 408 -13.64 -25.74 3.74
CA VAL A 408 -14.41 -24.86 2.85
C VAL A 408 -15.86 -25.36 2.79
N ILE A 409 -16.84 -24.45 2.77
CA ILE A 409 -18.25 -24.75 2.47
C ILE A 409 -18.60 -24.16 1.09
N ILE A 410 -19.13 -24.98 0.18
CA ILE A 410 -19.47 -24.56 -1.19
C ILE A 410 -20.98 -24.42 -1.34
N ARG A 411 -21.48 -23.19 -1.50
CA ARG A 411 -22.90 -22.93 -1.77
C ARG A 411 -23.22 -22.99 -3.27
N MET A 412 -23.65 -24.15 -3.75
CA MET A 412 -24.11 -24.34 -5.13
C MET A 412 -25.37 -23.52 -5.45
N ARG A 413 -25.57 -23.23 -6.74
CA ARG A 413 -26.79 -22.61 -7.32
C ARG A 413 -27.00 -23.15 -8.74
N GLY A 414 -28.24 -23.11 -9.23
CA GLY A 414 -28.58 -23.64 -10.56
C GLY A 414 -28.73 -25.16 -10.62
N LEU A 415 -28.77 -25.83 -9.47
CA LEU A 415 -29.16 -27.24 -9.39
C LEU A 415 -30.63 -27.42 -9.84
N PRO A 416 -30.97 -28.51 -10.54
CA PRO A 416 -32.36 -28.87 -10.85
C PRO A 416 -33.25 -29.01 -9.60
N TYR A 417 -34.56 -28.82 -9.76
CA TYR A 417 -35.53 -28.95 -8.65
C TYR A 417 -35.65 -30.37 -8.09
N ASP A 418 -35.26 -31.37 -8.89
CA ASP A 418 -35.20 -32.80 -8.59
C ASP A 418 -33.77 -33.27 -8.20
N CYS A 419 -32.83 -32.35 -8.01
CA CYS A 419 -31.45 -32.68 -7.69
C CYS A 419 -31.31 -33.33 -6.30
N THR A 420 -30.65 -34.48 -6.26
CA THR A 420 -30.39 -35.27 -5.04
C THR A 420 -28.95 -35.10 -4.56
N ALA A 421 -28.71 -35.30 -3.27
CA ALA A 421 -27.36 -35.27 -2.69
C ALA A 421 -26.39 -36.23 -3.41
N LYS A 422 -26.87 -37.40 -3.89
CA LYS A 422 -26.05 -38.32 -4.69
C LYS A 422 -25.55 -37.69 -6.00
N GLN A 423 -26.39 -36.93 -6.71
CA GLN A 423 -25.98 -36.24 -7.94
C GLN A 423 -25.00 -35.10 -7.66
N VAL A 424 -25.07 -34.45 -6.49
CA VAL A 424 -24.09 -33.45 -6.03
C VAL A 424 -22.74 -34.12 -5.75
N LEU A 425 -22.73 -35.26 -5.06
CA LEU A 425 -21.52 -36.05 -4.83
C LEU A 425 -20.89 -36.55 -6.14
N GLU A 426 -21.72 -37.05 -7.06
CA GLU A 426 -21.29 -37.52 -8.37
C GLU A 426 -20.73 -36.39 -9.26
N PHE A 427 -21.30 -35.18 -9.17
CA PHE A 427 -20.77 -33.98 -9.83
C PHE A 427 -19.35 -33.62 -9.34
N PHE A 428 -19.12 -33.63 -8.02
CA PHE A 428 -17.79 -33.33 -7.46
C PHE A 428 -16.78 -34.48 -7.66
N ALA A 429 -17.23 -35.73 -7.72
CA ALA A 429 -16.38 -36.88 -8.00
C ALA A 429 -15.93 -36.96 -9.47
N ASN A 430 -16.79 -36.56 -10.42
CA ASN A 430 -16.57 -36.74 -11.86
C ASN A 430 -16.01 -35.51 -12.60
N GLY A 431 -15.64 -34.44 -11.88
CA GLY A 431 -15.00 -33.25 -12.46
C GLY A 431 -13.54 -33.49 -12.91
N GLU A 432 -13.00 -32.61 -13.76
CA GLU A 432 -11.60 -32.68 -14.22
C GLU A 432 -10.58 -32.67 -13.07
N THR A 433 -10.95 -32.04 -11.95
CA THR A 433 -10.31 -32.19 -10.64
C THR A 433 -11.31 -32.73 -9.63
N SER A 434 -11.40 -34.06 -9.55
CA SER A 434 -12.27 -34.77 -8.59
C SER A 434 -12.00 -34.34 -7.14
N CYS A 435 -13.04 -34.02 -6.37
CA CYS A 435 -12.90 -33.64 -4.96
C CYS A 435 -13.89 -34.38 -4.05
N SER A 436 -13.45 -34.67 -2.82
CA SER A 436 -14.24 -35.38 -1.81
C SER A 436 -15.03 -34.40 -0.95
N VAL A 437 -16.36 -34.51 -0.96
CA VAL A 437 -17.25 -33.83 -0.01
C VAL A 437 -17.15 -34.52 1.36
N LEU A 438 -17.03 -33.74 2.44
CA LEU A 438 -17.01 -34.25 3.82
C LEU A 438 -18.41 -34.75 4.22
N ASP A 439 -18.50 -35.74 5.12
CA ASP A 439 -19.75 -36.36 5.60
C ASP A 439 -20.70 -36.94 4.51
N GLY A 440 -20.32 -36.87 3.23
CA GLY A 440 -21.01 -37.54 2.12
C GLY A 440 -22.38 -36.93 1.83
N ALA A 441 -23.45 -37.66 2.15
CA ALA A 441 -24.82 -37.20 1.90
C ALA A 441 -25.36 -36.28 3.02
N ASP A 442 -24.65 -36.20 4.14
CA ASP A 442 -25.05 -35.48 5.36
C ASP A 442 -24.18 -34.21 5.62
N GLY A 443 -23.48 -33.69 4.59
CA GLY A 443 -22.52 -32.57 4.66
C GLY A 443 -22.68 -31.50 3.57
#